data_AF-A0A1Z3HLE1-F1
#
_entry.id   AF-A0A1Z3HLE1-F1
#
_cell.length_a   1.000
_cell.length_b   1.000
_cell.length_c   1.000
_cell.angle_alpha   90.00
_cell.angle_beta   90.00
_cell.angle_gamma   90.00
#
_symmetry.space_group_name_H-M   'P 1'
#
loop_
_entity.id
_entity.type
_entity.pdbx_description
1 polymer ?
#
loop_
_entity_poly.entity_id
_entity_poly.type
_entity_poly.pdbx_seq_one_letter_code
_entity_poly.pdbx_strand_id
1 'polypeptide(L)' 'MKQTEIRKTGYQALINALGVVGMLRFLQQLDIGSGDYTLERQQIPDPTLEEFQVFVQQQSD' A
#
# COMPACT_ATOMS: atom_id res chain seq x y z
N MET A 1 -2.90 1.85 15.90
CA MET A 1 -2.25 2.99 15.21
C MET A 1 -2.77 3.04 13.78
N LYS A 2 -3.00 4.22 13.20
CA LYS A 2 -3.37 4.34 11.77
C LYS A 2 -2.20 3.88 10.89
N GLN A 3 -2.47 3.38 9.69
CA GLN A 3 -1.42 2.90 8.76
C GLN A 3 -0.33 3.96 8.51
N THR A 4 -0.73 5.23 8.43
CA THR A 4 0.18 6.37 8.29
C THR A 4 1.16 6.48 9.47
N GLU A 5 0.69 6.23 10.68
CA GLU A 5 1.52 6.31 11.90
C GLU A 5 2.50 5.13 11.97
N ILE A 6 2.08 3.93 11.54
CA ILE A 6 2.98 2.78 11.39
C ILE A 6 4.12 3.10 10.42
N ARG A 7 3.79 3.69 9.25
CA ARG A 7 4.78 4.05 8.23
C ARG A 7 5.78 5.10 8.74
N LYS A 8 5.29 6.16 9.40
CA LYS A 8 6.17 7.19 9.98
C LYS A 8 7.14 6.60 11.01
N THR A 9 6.62 5.79 11.94
CA THR A 9 7.46 5.14 12.96
C THR A 9 8.51 4.21 12.32
N GLY A 10 8.13 3.45 11.29
CA GLY A 10 9.06 2.60 10.55
C GLY A 10 10.18 3.39 9.86
N TYR A 11 9.86 4.49 9.18
CA TYR A 11 10.87 5.34 8.56
C TYR A 11 11.81 5.96 9.58
N GLN A 12 11.26 6.43 10.72
CA GLN A 12 12.09 7.00 11.78
C GLN A 12 13.06 5.97 12.37
N ALA A 13 12.59 4.74 12.60
CA ALA A 13 13.44 3.65 13.07
C ALA A 13 14.59 3.33 12.09
N LEU A 14 14.29 3.28 10.78
CA LEU A 14 15.30 3.05 9.74
C LEU A 14 16.31 4.20 9.65
N ILE A 15 15.85 5.45 9.72
CA ILE A 15 16.74 6.63 9.73
C ILE A 15 17.66 6.59 10.95
N ASN A 16 17.14 6.27 12.13
CA ASN A 16 17.92 6.21 13.37
C ASN A 16 19.00 5.12 13.31
N ALA A 17 18.71 3.97 12.67
CA ALA A 17 19.64 2.85 12.60
C ALA A 17 20.67 2.98 11.46
N LEU A 18 20.27 3.53 10.31
CA LEU A 18 21.04 3.46 9.06
C LEU A 18 21.48 4.83 8.53
N GLY A 19 20.97 5.92 9.11
CA GLY A 19 21.00 7.25 8.51
C GLY A 19 20.12 7.36 7.27
N VAL A 20 19.93 8.58 6.76
CA VAL A 20 19.05 8.84 5.62
C VAL A 20 19.50 8.09 4.36
N VAL A 21 20.81 8.08 4.07
CA VAL A 21 21.36 7.41 2.89
C VAL A 21 21.22 5.88 2.99
N GLY A 22 21.48 5.31 4.17
CA GLY A 22 21.34 3.87 4.39
C GLY A 22 19.89 3.41 4.31
N MET A 23 18.97 4.20 4.86
CA MET A 23 17.53 3.97 4.75
C MET A 23 17.06 3.96 3.28
N LEU A 24 17.48 4.94 2.47
CA LEU A 24 17.11 4.99 1.05
C LEU A 24 17.65 3.77 0.28
N ARG A 25 18.90 3.38 0.51
CA ARG A 25 19.49 2.17 -0.10
C ARG A 25 18.76 0.90 0.32
N PHE A 26 18.38 0.80 1.60
CA PHE A 26 17.58 -0.32 2.10
C PHE A 26 16.21 -0.40 1.41
N LEU A 27 15.51 0.73 1.28
CA LEU A 27 14.22 0.76 0.59
C LEU A 27 14.35 0.44 -0.91
N GLN A 28 15.45 0.82 -1.55
CA GLN A 28 15.73 0.46 -2.96
C GLN A 28 15.95 -1.05 -3.17
N GLN A 29 16.30 -1.80 -2.12
CA GLN A 29 16.41 -3.27 -2.18
C GLN A 29 15.06 -3.96 -2.09
N LEU A 30 14.02 -3.27 -1.63
CA LEU A 30 12.66 -3.79 -1.69
C LEU A 30 12.27 -3.78 -3.15
N ASP A 31 12.06 -4.97 -3.70
CA ASP A 31 11.68 -5.12 -5.11
C ASP A 31 10.49 -4.22 -5.43
N ILE A 32 10.59 -3.53 -6.56
CA ILE A 32 9.45 -2.90 -7.17
C ILE A 32 8.50 -4.05 -7.49
N GLY A 33 7.28 -4.00 -6.92
CA GLY A 33 6.29 -5.03 -7.14
C GLY A 33 6.16 -5.35 -8.64
N SER A 34 6.04 -6.63 -8.97
CA SER A 34 5.78 -7.07 -10.34
C SER A 34 4.29 -7.00 -10.65
N GLY A 35 3.97 -6.93 -11.94
CA GLY A 35 2.59 -6.91 -12.42
C GLY A 35 2.34 -5.75 -13.38
N ASP A 36 1.42 -5.96 -14.31
CA ASP A 36 0.89 -4.89 -15.15
C ASP A 36 -0.53 -4.60 -14.69
N TYR A 37 -0.66 -3.63 -13.78
CA TYR A 37 -1.96 -3.25 -13.24
C TYR A 37 -2.97 -2.90 -14.35
N THR A 38 -2.52 -2.35 -15.48
CA THR A 38 -3.42 -2.00 -16.58
C THR A 38 -4.00 -3.25 -17.22
N LEU A 39 -3.14 -4.23 -17.53
CA LEU A 39 -3.58 -5.50 -18.11
C LEU A 39 -4.39 -6.34 -17.12
N GLU A 40 -3.96 -6.41 -15.87
CA GLU A 40 -4.64 -7.16 -14.81
C GLU A 40 -6.02 -6.55 -14.49
N ARG A 41 -6.12 -5.22 -14.41
CA ARG A 41 -7.40 -4.56 -14.17
C ARG A 41 -8.42 -4.81 -15.28
N GLN A 42 -7.97 -4.88 -16.53
CA GLN A 42 -8.87 -5.17 -17.66
C GLN A 42 -9.51 -6.56 -17.58
N GLN A 43 -8.89 -7.51 -16.87
CA GLN A 43 -9.44 -8.85 -16.68
C GLN A 43 -10.48 -8.91 -15.54
N ILE A 44 -10.57 -7.85 -14.74
CA ILE A 44 -11.50 -7.76 -13.61
C ILE A 44 -12.76 -7.02 -14.08
N PRO A 45 -13.95 -7.65 -14.05
CA PRO A 45 -15.20 -6.97 -14.37
C PRO A 45 -15.43 -5.78 -13.45
N ASP A 46 -16.02 -4.71 -13.99
CA ASP A 46 -16.45 -3.60 -13.13
C ASP A 46 -17.59 -4.07 -12.22
N PRO A 47 -17.56 -3.69 -10.92
CA PRO A 47 -18.57 -4.10 -9.97
C PRO A 47 -19.92 -3.49 -10.32
N THR A 48 -20.99 -4.21 -9.99
CA THR A 48 -22.35 -3.67 -10.17
C THR A 48 -22.65 -2.62 -9.09
N LEU A 49 -23.70 -1.84 -9.33
CA LEU A 49 -24.17 -0.86 -8.35
C LEU A 49 -24.61 -1.55 -7.04
N GLU A 50 -25.21 -2.72 -7.13
CA GLU A 50 -25.63 -3.53 -5.98
C GLU A 50 -24.43 -4.01 -5.15
N GLU A 51 -23.36 -4.48 -5.81
CA GLU A 51 -22.12 -4.89 -5.13
C GLU A 51 -21.44 -3.71 -4.42
N PHE A 52 -21.46 -2.53 -5.03
CA PHE A 52 -20.93 -1.32 -4.42
C PHE A 52 -21.74 -0.90 -3.18
N GLN A 53 -23.07 -1.01 -3.22
CA GLN A 53 -23.94 -0.71 -2.08
C GLN A 53 -23.63 -1.62 -0.88
N VAL A 54 -23.44 -2.92 -1.11
CA VAL A 54 -23.06 -3.87 -0.05
C VAL A 54 -21.70 -3.51 0.55
N PHE A 55 -20.71 -3.17 -0.27
CA PHE A 55 -19.38 -2.77 0.19
C PHE A 55 -19.41 -1.54 1.10
N VAL A 56 -20.16 -0.51 0.73
CA VAL A 56 -20.27 0.73 1.52
C VAL A 56 -20.94 0.47 2.87
N GLN A 57 -21.97 -0.38 2.90
CA GLN A 57 -22.66 -0.74 4.13
C GLN A 57 -21.72 -1.46 5.12
N GLN A 58 -20.89 -2.39 4.63
CA GLN A 58 -19.95 -3.17 5.45
C GLN A 58 -18.77 -2.36 6.01
N GLN A 59 -18.39 -1.26 5.35
CA GLN A 59 -17.31 -0.36 5.81
C GLN A 59 -17.80 0.66 6.85
N SER A 60 -19.11 0.74 7.06
CA SER A 60 -19.76 1.70 7.96
C SER A 60 -20.02 1.14 9.37
N ASP A 61 -19.73 -0.15 9.58
CA ASP A 61 -19.77 -0.88 10.86
C ASP A 61 -18.35 -1.03 11.45
#